data_AF-A0A1G5HJM5-F1
#
_entry.id   AF-A0A1G5HJM5-F1
#
_cell.length_a   1.000
_cell.length_b   1.000
_cell.length_c   1.000
_cell.angle_alpha   90.00
_cell.angle_beta   90.00
_cell.angle_gamma   90.00
#
_symmetry.space_group_name_H-M   'P 1'
#
loop_
_entity.id
_entity.type
_entity.pdbx_description
1 polymer ?
#
loop_
_entity_poly.entity_id
_entity_poly.type
_entity_poly.pdbx_seq_one_letter_code
_entity_poly.pdbx_strand_id
1 'polypeptide(L)'
;MSDVVRFCRSRSAGRRCTRPLDHPGLHRHRTIMWTDAAADPSRCPGSGEPGSSAAMLADGWPHGRALCPACHRFVPLEGGLLAEHATSDEDETDAEASRRREWLNTHGW
;
A
#
# COMPACT_ATOMS: atom_id res chain seq x y z
N MET A 1 15.15 0.31 21.83
CA MET A 1 14.29 -0.19 20.74
C MET A 1 13.12 0.77 20.65
N SER A 2 13.06 1.63 19.63
CA SER A 2 11.88 2.46 19.42
C SER A 2 10.74 1.54 19.01
N ASP A 3 9.69 1.49 19.83
CA ASP A 3 8.50 0.69 19.54
C ASP A 3 7.83 1.27 18.29
N VAL A 4 7.90 0.55 17.17
CA VAL A 4 7.31 1.02 15.91
C VAL A 4 5.80 0.89 16.02
N VAL A 5 5.12 2.03 16.22
CA VAL A 5 3.66 2.07 16.27
C VAL A 5 3.09 1.62 14.92
N ARG A 6 2.41 0.47 14.93
CA ARG A 6 1.62 0.00 13.79
C ARG A 6 0.26 0.67 13.81
N PHE A 7 -0.13 1.26 12.68
CA PHE A 7 -1.44 1.89 12.52
C PHE A 7 -2.45 0.92 11.89
N CYS A 8 -3.71 1.07 12.29
CA CYS A 8 -4.85 0.39 11.68
C CYS A 8 -4.81 0.52 10.14
N ARG A 9 -5.14 -0.59 9.48
CA ARG A 9 -5.07 -0.72 8.01
C ARG A 9 -6.34 -0.22 7.30
N SER A 10 -7.43 0.00 8.05
CA SER A 10 -8.69 0.50 7.50
C SER A 10 -8.52 1.84 6.79
N ARG A 11 -9.22 1.99 5.68
CA ARG A 11 -9.26 3.21 4.87
C ARG A 11 -10.69 3.64 4.60
N SER A 12 -10.89 4.92 4.30
CA SER A 12 -12.16 5.43 3.79
C SER A 12 -11.91 6.56 2.80
N ALA A 13 -12.38 6.37 1.56
CA ALA A 13 -12.10 7.25 0.43
C ALA A 13 -10.59 7.54 0.30
N GLY A 14 -9.78 6.49 0.40
CA GLY A 14 -8.33 6.56 0.30
C GLY A 14 -7.60 7.06 1.55
N ARG A 15 -8.30 7.57 2.58
CA ARG A 15 -7.69 8.07 3.82
C ARG A 15 -7.39 6.92 4.78
N ARG A 16 -6.15 6.80 5.27
CA ARG A 16 -5.76 5.75 6.22
C ARG A 16 -6.14 6.11 7.66
N CYS A 17 -6.64 5.14 8.41
CA CYS A 17 -6.84 5.28 9.85
C CYS A 17 -5.52 5.64 10.55
N THR A 18 -5.55 6.63 11.44
CA THR A 18 -4.39 7.13 12.20
C THR A 18 -4.38 6.62 13.64
N ARG A 19 -5.18 5.60 13.96
CA ARG A 19 -5.22 4.97 15.27
C ARG A 19 -4.31 3.73 15.30
N PRO A 20 -3.81 3.31 16.48
CA PRO A 20 -3.01 2.10 16.61
C PRO A 20 -3.73 0.87 16.04
N LEU A 21 -2.98 -0.15 15.63
CA LEU A 21 -3.54 -1.45 15.27
C LEU A 21 -4.39 -1.98 16.43
N ASP A 22 -5.49 -2.67 16.10
CA ASP A 22 -6.46 -3.24 17.06
C ASP A 22 -7.14 -2.24 18.01
N HIS A 23 -7.25 -0.96 17.60
CA HIS A 23 -7.95 0.04 18.40
C HIS A 23 -9.45 -0.29 18.57
N PRO A 24 -10.07 0.01 19.73
CA PRO A 24 -11.51 -0.13 19.91
C PRO A 24 -12.27 1.04 19.29
N GLY A 25 -13.50 0.80 18.83
CA GLY A 25 -14.42 1.83 18.31
C GLY A 25 -14.10 2.30 16.89
N LEU A 26 -14.69 3.43 16.48
CA LEU A 26 -14.63 3.92 15.10
C LEU A 26 -13.19 4.16 14.61
N HIS A 27 -12.98 3.90 13.32
CA HIS A 27 -11.80 4.33 12.59
C HIS A 27 -11.75 5.84 12.55
N ARG A 28 -10.54 6.41 12.45
CA ARG A 28 -10.37 7.86 12.49
C ARG A 28 -9.19 8.30 11.65
N HIS A 29 -9.38 9.38 10.89
CA HIS A 29 -8.33 10.17 10.28
C HIS A 29 -8.62 11.65 10.55
N ARG A 30 -7.80 12.28 11.41
CA ARG A 30 -8.04 13.66 11.89
C ARG A 30 -9.43 13.81 12.54
N THR A 31 -10.37 14.51 11.91
CA THR A 31 -11.75 14.72 12.39
C THR A 31 -12.77 13.80 11.72
N ILE A 32 -12.34 13.00 10.73
CA ILE A 32 -13.22 12.08 10.01
C ILE A 32 -13.22 10.74 10.74
N MET A 33 -14.42 10.17 10.94
CA MET A 33 -14.62 8.87 11.57
C MET A 33 -15.49 7.98 10.69
N TRP A 34 -15.26 6.67 10.70
CA TRP A 34 -16.05 5.71 9.94
C TRP A 34 -16.15 4.36 10.66
N THR A 35 -17.19 3.59 10.30
CA THR A 35 -17.41 2.20 10.71
C THR A 35 -16.70 1.24 9.75
N ASP A 36 -16.59 -0.04 10.12
CA ASP A 36 -16.10 -1.06 9.18
C ASP A 36 -16.94 -1.17 7.90
N ALA A 37 -18.26 -1.02 8.02
CA ALA A 37 -19.17 -1.06 6.87
C ALA A 37 -18.96 0.10 5.87
N ALA A 38 -18.37 1.21 6.33
CA ALA A 38 -18.03 2.37 5.50
C ALA A 38 -16.55 2.40 5.10
N ALA A 39 -15.79 1.34 5.39
CA ALA A 39 -14.40 1.22 5.01
C ALA A 39 -14.26 0.86 3.52
N ASP A 40 -13.17 1.32 2.91
CA ASP A 40 -12.77 0.87 1.59
C ASP A 40 -12.50 -0.66 1.63
N PRO A 41 -12.82 -1.41 0.56
CA PRO A 41 -12.49 -2.82 0.47
C PRO A 41 -10.99 -3.07 0.68
N SER A 42 -10.65 -4.23 1.27
CA SER A 42 -9.25 -4.65 1.42
C SER A 42 -8.57 -4.80 0.07
N ARG A 43 -9.27 -5.43 -0.89
CA ARG A 43 -8.83 -5.58 -2.28
C ARG A 43 -8.62 -4.21 -2.91
N CYS A 44 -7.43 -4.00 -3.46
CA CYS A 44 -7.11 -2.77 -4.17
C CYS A 44 -7.95 -2.65 -5.45
N PRO A 45 -8.56 -1.49 -5.73
CA PRO A 45 -9.28 -1.28 -6.99
C PRO A 45 -8.38 -1.37 -8.22
N GLY A 46 -7.06 -1.20 -8.06
CA GLY A 46 -6.10 -1.43 -9.14
C GLY A 46 -5.80 -2.91 -9.43
N SER A 47 -6.37 -3.85 -8.69
CA SER A 47 -6.18 -5.29 -8.96
C SER A 47 -6.85 -5.70 -10.26
N GLY A 48 -6.08 -6.30 -11.17
CA GLY A 48 -6.53 -6.70 -12.52
C GLY A 48 -6.45 -5.59 -13.55
N GLU A 49 -6.07 -4.36 -13.17
CA GLU A 49 -5.86 -3.27 -14.12
C GLU A 49 -4.58 -3.50 -14.95
N PRO A 50 -4.51 -3.00 -16.20
CA PRO A 50 -3.29 -3.03 -16.98
C PRO A 50 -2.13 -2.35 -16.27
N GLY A 51 -0.94 -2.94 -16.35
CA GLY A 51 0.28 -2.41 -15.74
C GLY A 51 1.51 -2.67 -16.57
N SER A 52 2.54 -1.85 -16.38
CA SER A 52 3.87 -2.06 -16.95
C SER A 52 4.89 -2.21 -15.82
N SER A 53 5.94 -2.99 -16.10
CA SER A 53 7.06 -3.15 -15.17
C SER A 53 7.62 -1.77 -14.83
N ALA A 54 7.76 -1.50 -13.54
CA ALA A 54 8.36 -0.26 -13.11
C ALA A 54 9.84 -0.19 -13.52
N ALA A 55 10.36 1.04 -13.61
CA ALA A 55 11.79 1.26 -13.77
C ALA A 55 12.57 0.53 -12.68
N MET A 56 13.79 0.08 -12.99
CA MET A 56 14.62 -0.61 -12.02
C MET A 56 15.60 0.35 -11.35
N LEU A 57 15.85 0.13 -10.06
CA LEU A 57 17.04 0.62 -9.38
C LEU A 57 18.28 -0.12 -9.88
N ALA A 58 19.46 0.37 -9.50
CA ALA A 58 20.74 -0.16 -9.99
C ALA A 58 20.96 -1.65 -9.68
N ASP A 59 20.34 -2.17 -8.63
CA ASP A 59 20.39 -3.58 -8.22
C ASP A 59 19.23 -4.43 -8.75
N GLY A 60 18.40 -3.88 -9.63
CA GLY A 60 17.31 -4.59 -10.30
C GLY A 60 15.99 -4.62 -9.54
N TRP A 61 15.88 -4.00 -8.36
CA TRP A 61 14.58 -3.83 -7.68
C TRP A 61 13.68 -2.90 -8.51
N PRO A 62 12.37 -3.16 -8.69
CA PRO A 62 11.52 -4.10 -7.95
C PRO A 62 11.38 -5.49 -8.59
N HIS A 63 12.35 -5.92 -9.41
CA HIS A 63 12.41 -7.24 -10.04
C HIS A 63 11.24 -7.48 -10.99
N GLY A 64 10.98 -6.51 -11.88
CA GLY A 64 9.93 -6.61 -12.91
C GLY A 64 8.51 -6.34 -12.43
N ARG A 65 8.30 -6.12 -11.13
CA ARG A 65 6.99 -5.70 -10.58
C ARG A 65 6.57 -4.32 -11.08
N ALA A 66 5.27 -4.09 -11.16
CA ALA A 66 4.66 -2.83 -11.55
C ALA A 66 4.29 -1.99 -10.32
N LEU A 67 4.35 -0.66 -10.43
CA LEU A 67 3.82 0.24 -9.41
C LEU A 67 2.31 0.40 -9.61
N CYS A 68 1.51 0.00 -8.63
CA CYS A 68 0.07 0.24 -8.67
C CYS A 68 -0.23 1.74 -8.43
N PRO A 69 -0.92 2.46 -9.34
CA PRO A 69 -1.21 3.88 -9.16
C PRO A 69 -2.24 4.16 -8.04
N ALA A 70 -3.02 3.16 -7.64
CA ALA A 70 -4.05 3.32 -6.62
C ALA A 70 -3.50 3.22 -5.17
N CYS A 71 -2.59 2.27 -4.92
CA CYS A 71 -2.06 2.01 -3.58
C CYS A 71 -0.55 2.22 -3.43
N HIS A 72 0.16 2.51 -4.53
CA HIS A 72 1.61 2.71 -4.60
C HIS A 72 2.45 1.50 -4.15
N ARG A 73 1.89 0.29 -4.15
CA ARG A 73 2.64 -0.94 -3.94
C ARG A 73 3.24 -1.46 -5.24
N PHE A 74 4.39 -2.12 -5.12
CA PHE A 74 4.98 -2.88 -6.21
C PHE A 74 4.41 -4.29 -6.25
N VAL A 75 3.65 -4.56 -7.30
CA VAL A 75 2.86 -5.78 -7.45
C VAL A 75 3.36 -6.59 -8.65
N PRO A 76 3.36 -7.93 -8.58
CA PRO A 76 3.64 -8.77 -9.74
C PRO A 76 2.69 -8.46 -10.91
N LEU A 77 3.16 -8.74 -12.11
CA LEU A 77 2.35 -8.71 -13.31
C LEU A 77 1.98 -10.14 -13.73
N GLU A 78 0.70 -10.34 -14.06
CA GLU A 78 0.15 -11.58 -14.59
C GLU A 78 -0.43 -11.27 -15.97
N GLY A 79 0.28 -11.68 -17.03
CA GLY A 79 -0.16 -11.39 -18.41
C GLY A 79 -0.27 -9.91 -18.74
N GLY A 80 0.51 -9.03 -18.09
CA GLY A 80 0.45 -7.58 -18.27
C GLY A 80 -0.60 -6.87 -17.41
N LEU A 81 -1.27 -7.61 -16.52
CA LEU A 81 -2.21 -7.05 -15.54
C LEU A 81 -1.58 -7.06 -14.15
N LEU A 82 -1.94 -6.08 -13.32
CA LEU A 82 -1.57 -6.06 -11.90
C LEU A 82 -2.21 -7.26 -11.21
N ALA A 83 -1.40 -8.14 -10.62
CA ALA A 83 -1.88 -9.28 -9.84
C ALA A 83 -2.85 -8.82 -8.74
N GLU A 84 -3.74 -9.71 -8.31
CA GLU A 84 -4.65 -9.38 -7.20
C GLU A 84 -3.88 -9.04 -5.93
N HIS A 85 -4.21 -7.91 -5.31
CA HIS A 85 -3.52 -7.43 -4.12
C HIS A 85 -4.42 -6.60 -3.21
N ALA A 86 -4.04 -6.53 -1.94
CA ALA A 86 -4.66 -5.64 -0.97
C ALA A 86 -3.99 -4.25 -0.95
N THR A 87 -4.75 -3.22 -0.59
CA THR A 87 -4.23 -1.84 -0.46
C THR A 87 -3.19 -1.69 0.67
N SER A 88 -3.14 -2.64 1.59
CA SER A 88 -2.14 -2.77 2.65
C SER A 88 -1.53 -4.16 2.62
N ASP A 89 -0.23 -4.25 2.89
CA ASP A 89 0.47 -5.50 3.11
C ASP A 89 0.52 -5.80 4.61
N GLU A 90 0.20 -7.02 5.02
CA GLU A 90 0.38 -7.42 6.41
C GLU A 90 1.80 -7.88 6.70
N ASP A 91 2.49 -8.36 5.65
CA ASP A 91 3.80 -8.98 5.70
C ASP A 91 4.91 -8.04 5.19
N GLU A 92 4.58 -6.78 4.89
CA GLU A 92 5.57 -5.81 4.44
C GLU A 92 6.61 -5.57 5.53
N THR A 93 7.86 -5.73 5.11
CA THR A 93 9.04 -5.51 5.95
C THR A 93 9.49 -4.05 5.85
N ASP A 94 10.19 -3.57 6.89
CA ASP A 94 10.81 -2.24 6.88
C ASP A 94 11.83 -2.09 5.73
N ALA A 95 12.46 -3.18 5.32
CA ALA A 95 13.36 -3.21 4.17
C ALA A 95 12.58 -2.89 2.88
N GLU A 96 11.48 -3.59 2.62
CA GLU A 96 10.65 -3.35 1.43
C GLU A 96 10.06 -1.93 1.43
N ALA A 97 9.59 -1.45 2.58
CA ALA A 97 9.11 -0.07 2.71
C ALA A 97 10.22 0.97 2.47
N SER A 98 11.47 0.67 2.84
CA SER A 98 12.63 1.52 2.57
C SER A 98 13.00 1.55 1.10
N ARG A 99 13.00 0.39 0.44
CA ARG A 99 13.26 0.25 -1.00
C ARG A 99 12.21 0.96 -1.85
N ARG A 100 10.93 0.85 -1.47
CA ARG A 100 9.87 1.64 -2.11
C ARG A 100 10.10 3.14 -1.99
N ARG A 101 10.48 3.64 -0.81
CA ARG A 101 10.77 5.07 -0.62
C ARG A 101 11.95 5.52 -1.49
N GLU A 102 13.02 4.74 -1.54
CA GLU A 102 14.17 4.99 -2.41
C GLU A 102 13.75 5.11 -3.87
N TRP A 103 12.94 4.16 -4.36
CA TRP A 103 12.45 4.17 -5.73
C TRP A 103 11.59 5.40 -6.04
N LEU A 104 10.60 5.71 -5.18
CA LEU A 104 9.71 6.86 -5.38
C LEU A 104 10.50 8.16 -5.43
N ASN A 105 11.49 8.32 -4.54
CA ASN A 105 12.36 9.49 -4.52
C ASN A 105 13.28 9.58 -5.75
N THR A 106 13.73 8.43 -6.27
CA THR A 106 14.62 8.36 -7.45
C THR A 106 13.88 8.71 -8.74
N HIS A 107 12.64 8.25 -8.88
CA HIS A 107 11.86 8.37 -10.11
C HIS A 107 10.80 9.49 -10.09
N GLY A 108 10.68 10.24 -8.99
CA GLY A 108 9.87 11.47 -8.92
C GLY A 108 8.36 11.22 -8.94
N TRP A 109 7.89 10.25 -8.15
CA TRP A 109 6.47 9.89 -8.03
C TRP A 109 5.73 10.65 -6.92
#